data_AF-A0A7U7IFA8-F1
#
_entry.id   AF-A0A7U7IFA8-F1
#
_cell.length_a   1.000
_cell.length_b   1.000
_cell.length_c   1.000
_cell.angle_alpha   90.00
_cell.angle_beta   90.00
_cell.angle_gamma   90.00
#
_symmetry.space_group_name_H-M   'P 1'
#
loop_
_entity.id
_entity.type
_entity.pdbx_description
1 polymer ?
#
loop_
_entity_poly.entity_id
_entity_poly.type
_entity_poly.pdbx_seq_one_letter_code
_entity_poly.pdbx_strand_id
1 'polypeptide(L)'
;MMIHSRKLRLWLYLVLLAVFIGACGMKKEESSKDKQIKENFNKTLSLYPTKNLEDFYDKEGFRDEEFEKGDKGTWIIHSKMTIETNGKNMESRGLVLYVDRNTRTTKGEFIVRELWEDKKGYSRSKEKEYPVKMEHNKIIPTKPIADDKLRKEKKL
;
A
#
# COMPACT_ATOMS: atom_id res chain seq x y z
N MET A 1 5.90 72.50 -10.64
CA MET A 1 6.44 71.62 -9.58
C MET A 1 5.56 70.37 -9.42
N MET A 2 5.52 69.46 -10.41
CA MET A 2 4.67 68.25 -10.36
C MET A 2 5.36 66.97 -10.85
N ILE A 3 6.53 67.07 -11.46
CA ILE A 3 7.26 65.93 -12.04
C ILE A 3 7.88 65.05 -10.94
N HIS A 4 8.34 65.68 -9.86
CA HIS A 4 8.92 64.98 -8.70
C HIS A 4 7.87 64.13 -7.96
N SER A 5 6.64 64.63 -7.82
CA SER A 5 5.52 63.90 -7.20
C SER A 5 5.07 62.67 -8.00
N ARG A 6 5.08 62.74 -9.34
CA ARG A 6 4.71 61.59 -10.19
C ARG A 6 5.74 60.46 -10.11
N LYS A 7 7.05 60.80 -10.16
CA LYS A 7 8.13 59.81 -10.00
C LYS A 7 8.14 59.21 -8.59
N LEU A 8 7.90 60.01 -7.55
CA LEU A 8 7.79 59.55 -6.17
C LEU A 8 6.58 58.61 -5.98
N ARG A 9 5.42 58.95 -6.55
CA ARG A 9 4.23 58.08 -6.54
C ARG A 9 4.47 56.78 -7.28
N LEU A 10 5.10 56.81 -8.45
CA LEU A 10 5.49 55.61 -9.20
C LEU A 10 6.43 54.71 -8.38
N TRP A 11 7.40 55.31 -7.68
CA TRP A 11 8.31 54.56 -6.81
C TRP A 11 7.59 53.93 -5.62
N LEU A 12 6.67 54.65 -4.98
CA LEU A 12 5.80 54.11 -3.93
C LEU A 12 4.93 52.97 -4.43
N TYR A 13 4.36 53.08 -5.64
CA TYR A 13 3.60 51.98 -6.26
C TYR A 13 4.47 50.75 -6.55
N LEU A 14 5.70 50.93 -7.01
CA LEU A 14 6.65 49.83 -7.24
C LEU A 14 7.04 49.13 -5.93
N VAL A 15 7.26 49.88 -4.85
CA VAL A 15 7.53 49.33 -3.52
C VAL A 15 6.33 48.54 -3.00
N LEU A 16 5.12 49.08 -3.14
CA LEU A 16 3.88 48.37 -2.81
C LEU A 16 3.73 47.08 -3.62
N LEU A 17 4.00 47.12 -4.92
CA LEU A 17 3.95 45.94 -5.79
C LEU A 17 4.97 44.87 -5.36
N ALA A 18 6.18 45.28 -4.99
CA ALA A 18 7.22 44.38 -4.49
C ALA A 18 6.83 43.72 -3.16
N VAL A 19 6.17 44.45 -2.25
CA VAL A 19 5.63 43.90 -1.00
C VAL A 19 4.49 42.91 -1.28
N PHE A 20 3.59 43.22 -2.22
CA PHE A 20 2.51 42.32 -2.62
C PHE A 20 3.04 41.03 -3.29
N ILE A 21 4.06 41.13 -4.15
CA ILE A 21 4.70 39.95 -4.77
C ILE A 21 5.48 39.14 -3.73
N GLY A 22 6.15 39.81 -2.78
CA GLY A 22 6.83 39.15 -1.66
C GLY A 22 5.87 38.43 -0.71
N ALA A 23 4.68 38.99 -0.46
CA ALA A 23 3.62 38.36 0.32
C ALA A 23 2.88 37.24 -0.43
N CYS A 24 2.88 37.27 -1.77
CA CYS A 24 2.33 36.18 -2.61
C CYS A 24 3.29 34.98 -2.72
N GLY A 25 4.54 35.12 -2.25
CA GLY A 25 5.55 34.06 -2.18
C GLY A 25 5.41 33.11 -0.99
N MET A 26 4.23 33.03 -0.36
CA MET A 26 3.98 32.05 0.70
C MET A 26 4.08 30.64 0.09
N LYS A 27 5.23 30.01 0.27
CA LYS A 27 5.38 28.55 0.13
C LYS A 27 4.20 27.94 0.86
N LYS A 28 3.45 27.07 0.18
CA LYS A 28 2.31 26.35 0.75
C LYS A 28 2.83 25.61 1.99
N GLU A 29 2.62 26.19 3.16
CA GLU A 29 3.11 25.63 4.41
C GLU A 29 2.36 24.31 4.58
N GLU A 30 3.11 23.21 4.58
CA GLU A 30 2.52 21.89 4.69
C GLU A 30 1.78 21.81 6.02
N SER A 31 0.48 21.49 5.96
CA SER A 31 -0.35 21.49 7.15
C SER A 31 0.14 20.44 8.16
N SER A 32 -0.12 20.65 9.45
CA SER A 32 0.25 19.68 10.49
C SER A 32 -0.32 18.28 10.23
N LYS A 33 -1.48 18.20 9.58
CA LYS A 33 -2.12 16.94 9.17
C LYS A 33 -1.36 16.24 8.04
N ASP A 34 -0.92 16.98 7.03
CA ASP A 34 -0.14 16.41 5.92
C ASP A 34 1.18 15.81 6.41
N LYS A 35 1.85 16.50 7.35
CA LYS A 35 3.07 15.98 8.00
C LYS A 35 2.80 14.66 8.75
N GLN A 36 1.74 14.60 9.56
CA GLN A 36 1.36 13.37 10.28
C GLN A 36 1.02 12.22 9.33
N ILE A 37 0.32 12.52 8.23
CA ILE A 37 0.00 11.53 7.19
C ILE A 37 1.27 10.95 6.59
N LYS A 38 2.22 11.81 6.17
CA LYS A 38 3.51 11.35 5.60
C LYS A 38 4.32 10.53 6.59
N GLU A 39 4.39 10.95 7.85
CA GLU A 39 5.10 10.20 8.89
C GLU A 39 4.51 8.81 9.10
N ASN A 40 3.18 8.68 9.13
CA ASN A 40 2.51 7.39 9.27
C ASN A 40 2.69 6.50 8.05
N PHE A 41 2.65 7.05 6.83
CA PHE A 41 2.99 6.29 5.62
C PHE A 41 4.45 5.83 5.61
N ASN A 42 5.39 6.68 6.05
CA ASN A 42 6.81 6.32 6.13
C ASN A 42 7.07 5.17 7.11
N LYS A 43 6.32 5.06 8.21
CA LYS A 43 6.39 3.90 9.12
C LYS A 43 6.01 2.60 8.42
N THR A 44 5.03 2.63 7.52
CA THR A 44 4.64 1.45 6.73
C THR A 44 5.66 1.17 5.63
N LEU A 45 6.13 2.20 4.93
CA LEU A 45 7.08 2.06 3.83
C LEU A 45 8.47 1.59 4.29
N SER A 46 8.86 1.88 5.52
CA SER A 46 10.14 1.43 6.09
C SER A 46 10.24 -0.10 6.25
N LEU A 47 9.11 -0.82 6.16
CA LEU A 47 9.09 -2.29 6.11
C LEU A 47 9.61 -2.84 4.77
N TYR A 48 9.66 -2.02 3.72
CA TYR A 48 10.08 -2.45 2.40
C TYR A 48 11.56 -2.10 2.14
N PRO A 49 12.37 -3.05 1.65
CA PRO A 49 12.07 -4.47 1.48
C PRO A 49 12.32 -5.27 2.78
N THR A 50 11.43 -6.20 3.11
CA THR A 50 11.72 -7.31 4.03
C THR A 50 11.90 -8.57 3.20
N LYS A 51 13.16 -8.91 2.89
CA LYS A 51 13.50 -10.01 1.96
C LYS A 51 13.26 -11.39 2.55
N ASN A 52 13.47 -11.54 3.86
CA ASN A 52 13.18 -12.76 4.58
C ASN A 52 11.86 -12.58 5.35
N LEU A 53 10.82 -13.30 4.94
CA LEU A 53 9.51 -13.22 5.58
C LEU A 53 9.50 -13.79 7.00
N GLU A 54 10.51 -14.59 7.38
CA GLU A 54 10.66 -15.06 8.76
C GLU A 54 11.07 -13.94 9.72
N ASP A 55 11.64 -12.83 9.21
CA ASP A 55 11.98 -11.66 10.03
C ASP A 55 10.72 -11.07 10.69
N PHE A 56 9.53 -11.31 10.12
CA PHE A 56 8.25 -10.87 10.71
C PHE A 56 7.87 -11.61 12.00
N TYR A 57 8.44 -12.78 12.29
CA TYR A 57 8.24 -13.41 13.60
C TYR A 57 8.77 -12.55 14.75
N ASP A 58 9.85 -11.81 14.48
CA ASP A 58 10.56 -11.02 15.48
C ASP A 58 10.24 -9.51 15.41
N LYS A 59 9.52 -9.07 14.37
CA LYS A 59 9.04 -7.68 14.24
C LYS A 59 7.75 -7.46 15.04
N GLU A 60 7.78 -6.47 15.93
CA GLU A 60 6.58 -6.00 16.62
C GLU A 60 5.93 -4.84 15.87
N GLY A 61 4.62 -4.93 15.66
CA GLY A 61 3.80 -3.85 15.12
C GLY A 61 3.22 -2.95 16.21
N PHE A 62 2.33 -2.03 15.80
CA PHE A 62 1.51 -1.28 16.74
C PHE A 62 0.54 -2.22 17.48
N ARG A 63 0.34 -1.97 18.77
CA ARG A 63 -0.55 -2.75 19.64
C ARG A 63 -1.54 -1.81 20.32
N ASP A 64 -2.81 -2.12 20.21
CA ASP A 64 -3.91 -1.43 20.89
C ASP A 64 -4.55 -2.34 21.96
N GLU A 65 -5.70 -1.91 22.48
CA GLU A 65 -6.44 -2.60 23.54
C GLU A 65 -7.11 -3.90 23.08
N GLU A 66 -7.18 -4.17 21.77
CA GLU A 66 -7.76 -5.40 21.22
C GLU A 66 -6.80 -6.60 21.33
N PHE A 67 -5.53 -6.36 21.64
CA PHE A 67 -4.56 -7.44 21.86
C PHE A 67 -4.66 -8.01 23.27
N GLU A 68 -4.94 -9.31 23.36
CA GLU A 68 -4.88 -10.03 24.63
C GLU A 68 -3.48 -10.02 25.24
N LYS A 69 -3.44 -10.12 26.57
CA LYS A 69 -2.17 -10.22 27.31
C LYS A 69 -1.45 -11.50 26.91
N GLY A 70 -0.27 -11.35 26.33
CA GLY A 70 0.57 -12.47 25.88
C GLY A 70 0.42 -12.82 24.40
N ASP A 71 -0.60 -12.29 23.71
CA ASP A 71 -0.68 -12.39 22.26
C ASP A 71 0.40 -11.50 21.63
N LYS A 72 1.33 -12.11 20.91
CA LYS A 72 2.40 -11.42 20.17
C LYS A 72 1.90 -10.85 18.83
N GLY A 73 0.71 -11.23 18.39
CA GLY A 73 0.10 -10.77 17.15
C GLY A 73 0.52 -11.57 15.92
N THR A 74 -0.20 -11.34 14.82
CA THR A 74 0.01 -11.98 13.52
C THR A 74 0.22 -10.92 12.46
N TRP A 75 1.28 -11.04 11.66
CA TRP A 75 1.42 -10.22 10.46
C TRP A 75 0.63 -10.84 9.31
N ILE A 76 -0.20 -10.03 8.66
CA ILE A 76 -0.91 -10.42 7.43
C ILE A 76 -0.17 -9.79 6.24
N ILE A 77 0.47 -10.62 5.43
CA ILE A 77 1.17 -10.19 4.23
C ILE A 77 0.31 -10.55 3.03
N HIS A 78 -0.20 -9.53 2.34
CA HIS A 78 -1.06 -9.72 1.18
C HIS A 78 -0.51 -8.95 -0.01
N SER A 79 -0.26 -9.66 -1.11
CA SER A 79 0.07 -9.07 -2.40
C SER A 79 -0.83 -9.65 -3.47
N LYS A 80 -1.45 -8.78 -4.28
CA LYS A 80 -2.40 -9.17 -5.33
C LYS A 80 -2.18 -8.35 -6.59
N MET A 81 -2.14 -9.02 -7.72
CA MET A 81 -2.18 -8.41 -9.04
C MET A 81 -3.57 -8.62 -9.64
N THR A 82 -4.21 -7.54 -10.12
CA THR A 82 -5.47 -7.60 -10.87
C THR A 82 -5.22 -7.09 -12.28
N ILE A 83 -5.68 -7.84 -13.28
CA ILE A 83 -5.58 -7.50 -14.69
C ILE A 83 -7.00 -7.50 -15.26
N GLU A 84 -7.37 -6.36 -15.82
CA GLU A 84 -8.63 -6.17 -16.54
C GLU A 84 -8.29 -5.57 -17.90
N THR A 85 -8.71 -6.24 -18.98
CA THR A 85 -8.51 -5.76 -20.34
C THR A 85 -9.84 -5.71 -21.06
N ASN A 86 -10.05 -4.69 -21.89
CA ASN A 86 -11.28 -4.51 -22.65
C ASN A 86 -11.70 -5.80 -23.38
N GLY A 87 -12.93 -6.25 -23.14
CA GLY A 87 -13.52 -7.43 -23.77
C GLY A 87 -13.04 -8.78 -23.21
N LYS A 88 -12.31 -8.81 -22.08
CA LYS A 88 -11.96 -10.05 -21.37
C LYS A 88 -12.42 -9.98 -19.91
N ASN A 89 -12.50 -11.15 -19.29
CA ASN A 89 -12.76 -11.28 -17.86
C ASN A 89 -11.62 -10.61 -17.06
N MET A 90 -11.97 -10.02 -15.92
CA MET A 90 -10.98 -9.54 -14.97
C MET A 90 -10.41 -10.75 -14.21
N GLU A 91 -9.09 -10.88 -14.20
CA GLU A 91 -8.41 -11.90 -13.41
C GLU A 91 -7.58 -11.24 -12.32
N SER A 92 -7.60 -11.82 -11.12
CA SER A 92 -6.67 -11.45 -10.05
C SER A 92 -5.99 -12.67 -9.46
N ARG A 93 -4.71 -12.50 -9.14
CA ARG A 93 -3.88 -13.52 -8.51
C ARG A 93 -3.14 -12.89 -7.35
N GLY A 94 -3.16 -13.53 -6.20
CA GLY A 94 -2.51 -13.01 -5.01
C GLY A 94 -2.10 -14.09 -4.04
N LEU A 95 -1.26 -13.68 -3.10
CA LEU A 95 -0.82 -14.49 -1.98
C LEU A 95 -1.19 -13.76 -0.69
N VAL A 96 -1.81 -14.49 0.23
CA VAL A 96 -2.02 -14.08 1.62
C VAL A 96 -1.20 -15.01 2.51
N LEU A 97 -0.44 -14.45 3.44
CA LEU A 97 0.29 -15.19 4.47
C LEU A 97 -0.05 -14.61 5.85
N TYR A 98 -0.37 -15.49 6.78
CA TYR A 98 -0.59 -15.23 8.19
C TYR A 98 0.67 -15.68 8.95
N VAL A 99 1.56 -14.74 9.25
CA VAL A 99 2.81 -14.97 9.97
C VAL A 99 2.54 -14.81 11.46
N ASP A 100 2.27 -15.92 12.14
CA ASP A 100 1.91 -15.93 13.56
C ASP A 100 3.17 -15.89 14.43
N ARG A 101 3.35 -14.78 15.17
CA ARG A 101 4.49 -14.59 16.08
C ARG A 101 4.41 -15.48 17.33
N ASN A 102 3.22 -15.95 17.70
CA ASN A 102 3.01 -16.80 18.87
C ASN A 102 3.54 -18.21 18.63
N THR A 103 3.12 -18.82 17.52
CA THR A 103 3.51 -20.20 17.16
C THR A 103 4.78 -20.26 16.32
N ARG A 104 5.26 -19.12 15.79
CA ARG A 104 6.33 -19.05 14.78
C ARG A 104 6.03 -19.94 13.57
N THR A 105 4.77 -20.00 13.17
CA THR A 105 4.33 -20.71 11.97
C THR A 105 3.67 -19.75 11.01
N THR A 106 3.78 -20.04 9.71
CA THR A 106 3.13 -19.26 8.66
C THR A 106 2.28 -20.16 7.78
N LYS A 107 1.00 -19.81 7.67
CA LYS A 107 0.04 -20.44 6.76
C LYS A 107 -0.58 -19.38 5.86
N GLY A 108 -1.23 -19.81 4.80
CA GLY A 108 -2.05 -18.91 4.01
C GLY A 108 -2.50 -19.53 2.70
N GLU A 109 -2.85 -18.69 1.75
CA GLU A 109 -3.50 -19.09 0.52
C GLU A 109 -2.92 -18.32 -0.67
N PHE A 110 -2.67 -19.04 -1.75
CA PHE A 110 -2.62 -18.41 -3.07
C PHE A 110 -4.04 -18.39 -3.64
N ILE A 111 -4.50 -17.22 -4.05
CA ILE A 111 -5.88 -16.96 -4.46
C ILE A 111 -5.89 -16.59 -5.94
N VAL A 112 -6.70 -17.29 -6.73
CA VAL A 112 -7.01 -16.94 -8.12
C VAL A 112 -8.48 -16.62 -8.22
N ARG A 113 -8.81 -15.39 -8.59
CA ARG A 113 -10.19 -14.94 -8.77
C ARG A 113 -10.41 -14.42 -10.17
N GLU A 114 -11.51 -14.84 -10.76
CA GLU A 114 -12.01 -14.38 -12.05
C GLU A 114 -13.34 -13.67 -11.85
N LEU A 115 -13.51 -12.51 -12.49
CA LEU A 115 -14.75 -11.73 -12.51
C LEU A 115 -15.19 -11.55 -13.97
N TRP A 116 -16.47 -11.80 -14.25
CA TRP A 116 -17.03 -11.63 -15.60
C TRP A 116 -18.47 -11.13 -15.54
N GLU A 117 -18.95 -10.59 -16.66
CA GLU A 117 -20.35 -10.19 -16.84
C GLU A 117 -21.10 -11.30 -17.56
N ASP A 118 -22.27 -11.72 -17.05
CA ASP A 118 -23.11 -12.67 -17.76
C ASP A 118 -23.96 -11.99 -18.87
N LYS A 119 -24.66 -12.78 -19.68
CA LYS A 119 -25.47 -12.27 -20.80
C LYS A 119 -26.60 -11.31 -20.38
N LYS A 120 -26.94 -11.25 -19.09
CA LYS A 120 -27.97 -10.36 -18.54
C LYS A 120 -27.38 -9.11 -17.91
N GLY A 121 -26.06 -8.93 -17.97
CA GLY A 121 -25.37 -7.79 -17.39
C GLY A 121 -25.01 -7.95 -15.91
N TYR A 122 -25.15 -9.14 -15.33
CA TYR A 122 -24.80 -9.35 -13.92
C TYR A 122 -23.34 -9.74 -13.75
N SER A 123 -22.65 -9.11 -12.80
CA SER A 123 -21.32 -9.53 -12.37
C SER A 123 -21.35 -10.92 -11.73
N ARG A 124 -20.44 -11.78 -12.17
CA ARG A 124 -20.20 -13.12 -11.65
C ARG A 124 -18.75 -13.23 -11.23
N SER A 125 -18.49 -14.08 -10.24
CA SER A 125 -17.15 -14.32 -9.76
C SER A 125 -16.91 -15.79 -9.48
N LYS A 126 -15.69 -16.24 -9.72
CA LYS A 126 -15.20 -17.53 -9.26
C LYS A 126 -13.86 -17.33 -8.58
N GLU A 127 -13.72 -17.92 -7.40
CA GLU A 127 -12.50 -17.87 -6.63
C GLU A 127 -12.00 -19.31 -6.41
N LYS A 128 -10.68 -19.47 -6.52
CA LYS A 128 -9.99 -20.72 -6.20
C LYS A 128 -8.84 -20.40 -5.25
N GLU A 129 -8.88 -21.02 -4.09
CA GLU A 129 -7.85 -20.92 -3.08
C GLU A 129 -6.98 -22.17 -3.09
N TYR A 130 -5.69 -21.96 -2.89
CA TYR A 130 -4.72 -23.04 -2.79
C TYR A 130 -3.92 -22.85 -1.50
N PRO A 131 -4.09 -23.73 -0.51
CA PRO A 131 -3.45 -23.56 0.76
C PRO A 131 -1.93 -23.76 0.63
N VAL A 132 -1.19 -22.90 1.31
CA VAL A 132 0.26 -22.87 1.36
C VAL A 132 0.73 -22.73 2.81
N LYS A 133 1.98 -23.10 3.05
CA LYS A 133 2.74 -22.78 4.25
C LYS A 133 4.04 -22.09 3.85
N MET A 134 4.66 -21.36 4.75
CA MET A 134 6.00 -20.82 4.55
C MET A 134 6.97 -21.45 5.56
N GLU A 135 8.08 -21.96 5.05
CA GLU A 135 9.18 -22.53 5.84
C GLU A 135 10.51 -22.14 5.20
N HIS A 136 11.48 -21.65 5.99
CA HIS A 136 12.79 -21.20 5.52
C HIS A 136 12.68 -20.19 4.38
N ASN A 137 11.79 -19.20 4.55
CA ASN A 137 11.46 -18.16 3.57
C ASN A 137 10.94 -18.68 2.21
N LYS A 138 10.44 -19.92 2.14
CA LYS A 138 9.91 -20.51 0.91
C LYS A 138 8.43 -20.85 1.06
N ILE A 139 7.66 -20.55 0.03
CA ILE A 139 6.22 -20.85 -0.01
C ILE A 139 6.02 -22.25 -0.59
N ILE A 140 5.32 -23.09 0.17
CA ILE A 140 5.14 -24.52 -0.12
C ILE A 140 3.64 -24.83 -0.14
N PRO A 141 3.08 -25.33 -1.26
CA PRO A 141 1.70 -25.82 -1.29
C PRO A 141 1.48 -26.98 -0.31
N THR A 142 0.39 -26.94 0.44
CA THR A 142 0.03 -28.01 1.39
C THR A 142 -0.90 -29.06 0.77
N LYS A 143 -1.47 -28.78 -0.40
CA LYS A 143 -2.27 -29.71 -1.20
C LYS A 143 -1.72 -29.85 -2.62
N PRO A 144 -1.91 -31.01 -3.28
CA PRO A 144 -1.53 -31.18 -4.68
C PRO A 144 -2.25 -30.16 -5.57
N ILE A 145 -1.52 -29.62 -6.54
CA ILE A 145 -2.06 -28.70 -7.56
C ILE A 145 -1.91 -29.41 -8.91
N ALA A 146 -3.03 -29.71 -9.56
CA ALA A 146 -3.05 -30.38 -10.86
C ALA A 146 -2.52 -29.49 -11.99
N ASP A 147 -2.61 -28.17 -11.84
CA ASP A 147 -2.16 -27.19 -12.82
C ASP A 147 -0.65 -26.90 -12.68
N ASP A 148 0.13 -27.37 -13.66
CA ASP A 148 1.58 -27.20 -13.72
C ASP A 148 2.02 -25.73 -13.83
N LYS A 149 1.23 -24.87 -14.48
CA LYS A 149 1.50 -23.44 -14.61
C LYS A 149 1.37 -22.76 -13.25
N LEU A 150 0.29 -23.06 -12.53
CA LEU A 150 0.08 -22.58 -11.16
C LEU A 150 1.12 -23.12 -10.17
N ARG A 151 1.61 -24.35 -10.38
CA ARG A 151 2.70 -24.90 -9.55
C ARG A 151 4.00 -24.14 -9.74
N LYS A 152 4.32 -23.73 -10.97
CA LYS A 152 5.53 -22.94 -11.27
C LYS A 152 5.42 -21.51 -10.74
N GLU A 153 4.25 -20.87 -10.88
CA GLU A 153 4.01 -19.50 -10.41
C GLU A 153 4.15 -19.33 -8.88
N LYS A 154 3.91 -20.40 -8.12
CA LYS A 154 4.00 -20.41 -6.64
C LYS A 154 5.39 -20.73 -6.09
N LYS A 155 6.29 -21.28 -6.91
CA LYS A 155 7.69 -21.47 -6.54
C LYS A 155 8.39 -20.12 -6.72
N LEU A 156 8.17 -19.21 -5.78
CA LEU A 156 8.97 -18.00 -5.60
C LEU A 156 10.33 -18.35 -5.00
#